data_AF-A0AAW4VCD4-F1
#
_entry.id   AF-A0AAW4VCD4-F1
#
_cell.length_a   1.000
_cell.length_b   1.000
_cell.length_c   1.000
_cell.angle_alpha   90.00
_cell.angle_beta   90.00
_cell.angle_gamma   90.00
#
_symmetry.space_group_name_H-M   'P 1'
#
loop_
_entity.id
_entity.type
_entity.pdbx_description
1 polymer ?
#
loop_
_entity_poly.entity_id
_entity_poly.type
_entity_poly.pdbx_seq_one_letter_code
_entity_poly.pdbx_strand_id
1 'polypeptide(L)'
;ENGETLPQIVSRSKHIILKHWSKWNEQQKTRAAILFDKFPKLLEGYSLSMKLTDIFNKKSGPDEARLNLARWYNEVEKFDYMEFNKVLDTFSNHSTTIINYFEERLT
;
A
#
# COMPACT_ATOMS: atom_id res chain seq x y z
N GLU A 1 -14.44 15.27 -15.91
CA GLU A 1 -15.25 15.04 -14.69
C GLU A 1 -16.13 13.80 -14.86
N ASN A 2 -16.46 13.07 -13.79
CA ASN A 2 -17.28 11.85 -13.86
C ASN A 2 -18.76 12.06 -13.47
N GLY A 3 -19.18 13.30 -13.20
CA GLY A 3 -20.54 13.66 -12.82
C GLY A 3 -20.95 13.31 -11.38
N GLU A 4 -20.07 12.71 -10.56
CA GLU A 4 -20.35 12.39 -9.16
C GLU A 4 -20.01 13.55 -8.21
N THR A 5 -20.79 13.66 -7.12
CA THR A 5 -20.46 14.58 -6.02
C THR A 5 -19.32 14.04 -5.16
N LEU A 6 -18.62 14.91 -4.42
CA LEU A 6 -17.53 14.49 -3.54
C LEU A 6 -17.96 13.41 -2.50
N PRO A 7 -19.12 13.52 -1.81
CA PRO A 7 -19.58 12.45 -0.92
C PRO A 7 -19.78 11.10 -1.63
N GLN A 8 -20.28 11.12 -2.88
CA GLN A 8 -20.44 9.91 -3.69
C GLN A 8 -19.08 9.30 -4.04
N ILE A 9 -18.10 10.13 -4.42
CA ILE A 9 -16.72 9.69 -4.71
C ILE A 9 -16.11 9.04 -3.48
N VAL A 10 -16.18 9.68 -2.30
CA VAL A 10 -15.62 9.13 -1.06
C VAL A 10 -16.28 7.80 -0.70
N SER A 11 -17.62 7.74 -0.70
CA SER A 11 -18.38 6.54 -0.34
C SER A 11 -18.06 5.36 -1.26
N ARG A 12 -18.05 5.59 -2.59
CA ARG A 12 -17.79 4.54 -3.59
C ARG A 12 -16.32 4.15 -3.71
N SER A 13 -15.40 5.01 -3.27
CA SER A 13 -13.96 4.74 -3.32
C SER A 13 -13.43 3.92 -2.14
N LYS A 14 -14.22 3.71 -1.08
CA LYS A 14 -13.82 2.89 0.07
C LYS A 14 -13.29 1.51 -0.33
N HIS A 15 -13.95 0.84 -1.28
CA HIS A 15 -13.49 -0.48 -1.75
C HIS A 15 -12.42 -0.40 -2.85
N ILE A 16 -12.24 0.77 -3.47
CA ILE A 16 -11.23 1.01 -4.50
C ILE A 16 -9.84 1.09 -3.83
N ILE A 17 -9.73 1.89 -2.76
CA ILE A 17 -8.46 2.12 -2.04
C ILE A 17 -7.94 0.89 -1.28
N LEU A 18 -8.76 -0.16 -1.11
CA LEU A 18 -8.35 -1.43 -0.50
C LEU A 18 -7.80 -2.44 -1.52
N LYS A 19 -7.81 -2.10 -2.82
CA LYS A 19 -7.39 -3.00 -3.90
C LYS A 19 -6.14 -2.49 -4.58
N HIS A 20 -5.35 -3.44 -5.11
CA HIS A 20 -4.26 -3.12 -5.99
C HIS A 20 -4.74 -2.41 -7.26
N TRP A 21 -4.07 -1.33 -7.66
CA TRP A 21 -4.47 -0.48 -8.79
C TRP A 21 -4.56 -1.26 -10.11
N SER A 22 -3.76 -2.32 -10.26
CA SER A 22 -3.82 -3.21 -11.43
C SER A 22 -5.15 -3.98 -11.57
N LYS A 23 -5.98 -3.99 -10.52
CA LYS A 23 -7.31 -4.63 -10.52
C LYS A 23 -8.44 -3.63 -10.77
N TRP A 24 -8.13 -2.36 -10.97
CA TRP A 24 -9.15 -1.35 -11.22
C TRP A 24 -9.60 -1.35 -12.68
N ASN A 25 -10.92 -1.26 -12.89
CA ASN A 25 -11.47 -0.91 -14.19
C ASN A 25 -11.36 0.60 -14.46
N GLU A 26 -11.63 1.03 -15.69
CA GLU A 26 -11.49 2.44 -16.10
C GLU A 26 -12.33 3.42 -15.27
N GLN A 27 -13.52 3.01 -14.84
CA GLN A 27 -14.37 3.84 -13.99
C GLN A 27 -13.77 4.02 -12.60
N GLN A 28 -13.20 2.95 -12.03
CA GLN A 28 -12.50 2.98 -10.74
C GLN A 28 -11.24 3.83 -10.81
N LYS A 29 -10.46 3.73 -11.90
CA LYS A 29 -9.27 4.58 -12.13
C LYS A 29 -9.65 6.06 -12.19
N THR A 30 -10.68 6.40 -12.96
CA THR A 30 -11.18 7.78 -13.06
C THR A 30 -11.60 8.32 -11.69
N ARG A 31 -12.34 7.51 -10.93
CA ARG A 31 -12.78 7.91 -9.58
C ARG A 31 -11.62 8.07 -8.60
N ALA A 32 -10.67 7.13 -8.61
CA ALA A 32 -9.48 7.20 -7.78
C ALA A 32 -8.65 8.43 -8.09
N ALA A 33 -8.49 8.79 -9.37
CA ALA A 33 -7.78 10.00 -9.77
C ALA A 33 -8.42 11.26 -9.16
N ILE A 34 -9.75 11.40 -9.21
CA ILE A 34 -10.45 12.55 -8.61
C ILE A 34 -10.33 12.54 -7.07
N LEU A 35 -10.42 11.35 -6.45
CA LEU A 35 -10.26 11.22 -5.00
C LEU A 35 -8.85 11.66 -4.56
N PHE A 36 -7.82 11.17 -5.23
CA PHE A 36 -6.43 11.43 -4.88
C PHE A 36 -5.99 12.86 -5.18
N ASP A 37 -6.54 13.48 -6.23
CA ASP A 37 -6.37 14.91 -6.50
C ASP A 37 -6.87 15.77 -5.32
N LYS A 38 -8.02 15.40 -4.73
CA LYS A 38 -8.58 16.09 -3.56
C LYS A 38 -7.94 15.73 -2.24
N PHE A 39 -7.39 14.52 -2.12
CA PHE A 39 -6.80 13.98 -0.90
C PHE A 39 -5.40 13.43 -1.17
N PRO A 40 -4.39 14.29 -1.42
CA PRO A 40 -3.04 13.84 -1.80
C PRO A 40 -2.37 12.99 -0.72
N LYS A 41 -2.62 13.29 0.57
CA LYS A 41 -2.10 12.47 1.68
C LYS A 41 -2.68 11.04 1.67
N LEU A 42 -3.91 10.87 1.19
CA LEU A 42 -4.51 9.54 1.00
C LEU A 42 -3.82 8.77 -0.13
N LEU A 43 -3.41 9.46 -1.20
CA LEU A 43 -2.61 8.85 -2.27
C LEU A 43 -1.28 8.34 -1.73
N GLU A 44 -0.56 9.16 -0.95
CA GLU A 44 0.70 8.74 -0.32
C GLU A 44 0.53 7.47 0.52
N GLY A 45 -0.46 7.43 1.44
CA GLY A 45 -0.73 6.25 2.26
C GLY A 45 -1.17 5.02 1.44
N TYR A 46 -1.99 5.24 0.40
CA TYR A 46 -2.36 4.20 -0.55
C TYR A 46 -1.12 3.65 -1.27
N SER A 47 -0.25 4.51 -1.78
CA SER A 47 0.99 4.14 -2.47
C SER A 47 1.91 3.31 -1.58
N LEU A 48 2.07 3.67 -0.29
CA LEU A 48 2.84 2.86 0.67
C LEU A 48 2.24 1.46 0.84
N SER A 49 0.91 1.37 0.95
CA SER A 49 0.20 0.08 1.05
C SER A 49 0.38 -0.78 -0.21
N MET A 50 0.37 -0.14 -1.38
CA MET A 50 0.60 -0.84 -2.66
C MET A 50 2.04 -1.31 -2.81
N LYS A 51 3.03 -0.48 -2.46
CA LYS A 51 4.45 -0.88 -2.44
C LYS A 51 4.66 -2.10 -1.54
N LEU A 52 4.05 -2.13 -0.36
CA LEU A 52 4.12 -3.30 0.52
C LEU A 52 3.53 -4.55 -0.16
N THR A 53 2.35 -4.39 -0.77
CA THR A 53 1.69 -5.47 -1.52
C THR A 53 2.58 -5.99 -2.65
N ASP A 54 3.26 -5.11 -3.38
CA ASP A 54 4.18 -5.47 -4.45
C ASP A 54 5.41 -6.23 -3.94
N ILE A 55 5.98 -5.82 -2.80
CA ILE A 55 7.08 -6.54 -2.14
C ILE A 55 6.65 -7.97 -1.84
N PHE A 56 5.50 -8.16 -1.19
CA PHE A 56 4.99 -9.48 -0.86
C PHE A 56 4.55 -10.28 -2.09
N ASN A 57 4.10 -9.66 -3.17
CA ASN A 57 3.68 -10.37 -4.38
C ASN A 57 4.85 -10.79 -5.27
N LYS A 58 5.97 -10.05 -5.23
CA LYS A 58 7.17 -10.36 -6.02
C LYS A 58 7.80 -11.67 -5.54
N LYS A 59 8.06 -12.59 -6.48
CA LYS A 59 8.90 -13.76 -6.20
C LYS A 59 10.34 -13.27 -6.00
N SER A 60 10.75 -13.19 -4.75
CA SER A 60 12.07 -12.68 -4.33
C SER A 60 12.60 -13.55 -3.20
N GLY A 61 13.92 -13.66 -3.10
CA GLY A 61 14.56 -14.36 -1.98
C GLY A 61 14.65 -13.50 -0.73
N PRO A 62 14.99 -14.10 0.42
CA PRO A 62 15.04 -13.42 1.72
C PRO A 62 15.87 -12.12 1.73
N ASP A 63 17.03 -12.09 1.07
CA ASP A 63 17.91 -10.91 1.07
C ASP A 63 17.33 -9.73 0.28
N GLU A 64 16.73 -10.01 -0.88
CA GLU A 64 16.06 -8.99 -1.67
C GLU A 64 14.82 -8.46 -0.92
N ALA A 65 14.05 -9.34 -0.28
CA ALA A 65 12.91 -8.97 0.51
C ALA A 65 13.31 -8.09 1.71
N ARG A 66 14.37 -8.45 2.45
CA ARG A 66 14.93 -7.63 3.54
C ARG A 66 15.26 -6.21 3.07
N LEU A 67 16.00 -6.09 1.97
CA LEU A 67 16.41 -4.79 1.45
C LEU A 67 15.20 -3.93 1.04
N ASN A 68 14.21 -4.52 0.37
CA ASN A 68 13.03 -3.79 -0.06
C ASN A 68 12.12 -3.40 1.12
N LEU A 69 11.96 -4.27 2.11
CA LEU A 69 11.22 -3.96 3.34
C LEU A 69 11.91 -2.87 4.16
N ALA A 70 13.24 -2.86 4.26
CA ALA A 70 13.98 -1.80 4.93
C ALA A 70 13.81 -0.44 4.22
N ARG A 71 13.83 -0.42 2.87
CA ARG A 71 13.53 0.80 2.10
C ARG A 71 12.10 1.28 2.33
N TRP A 72 11.14 0.36 2.29
CA TRP A 72 9.75 0.68 2.55
C TRP A 72 9.53 1.22 3.97
N TYR A 73 10.19 0.62 4.98
CA TYR A 73 10.15 1.09 6.37
C TYR A 73 10.56 2.57 6.46
N ASN A 74 11.67 2.95 5.82
CA ASN A 74 12.14 4.35 5.80
C ASN A 74 11.17 5.30 5.09
N GLU A 75 10.41 4.84 4.10
CA GLU A 75 9.38 5.66 3.46
C GLU A 75 8.17 5.86 4.38
N VAL A 76 7.76 4.82 5.10
CA VAL A 76 6.66 4.89 6.07
C VAL A 76 7.01 5.77 7.26
N GLU A 77 8.24 5.68 7.78
CA GLU A 77 8.71 6.56 8.85
C GLU A 77 8.65 8.04 8.42
N LYS A 78 9.04 8.35 7.17
CA LYS A 78 8.95 9.71 6.62
C LYS A 78 7.52 10.19 6.35
N PHE A 79 6.57 9.29 6.19
CA PHE A 79 5.16 9.64 5.98
C PHE A 79 4.54 10.26 7.26
N ASP A 80 5.13 9.96 8.43
CA ASP A 80 4.86 10.53 9.76
C ASP A 80 3.36 10.57 10.09
N TYR A 81 2.75 9.39 10.12
CA TYR A 81 1.33 9.21 10.39
C TYR A 81 1.14 8.12 11.44
N MET A 82 0.53 8.47 12.57
CA MET A 82 0.49 7.64 13.79
C MET A 82 -0.11 6.24 13.55
N GLU A 83 -1.07 6.13 12.65
CA GLU A 83 -1.73 4.88 12.29
C GLU A 83 -0.77 3.88 11.63
N PHE A 84 0.28 4.37 10.96
CA PHE A 84 1.33 3.52 10.38
C PHE A 84 2.40 3.10 11.40
N ASN A 85 2.55 3.78 12.54
CA ASN A 85 3.53 3.40 13.57
C ASN A 85 3.27 2.00 14.11
N LYS A 86 2.00 1.60 14.28
CA LYS A 86 1.64 0.23 14.67
C LYS A 86 2.09 -0.81 13.65
N VAL A 87 2.11 -0.43 12.36
CA VAL A 87 2.63 -1.28 11.30
C VAL A 87 4.14 -1.42 11.46
N LEU A 88 4.87 -0.32 11.68
CA LEU A 88 6.32 -0.35 11.93
C LEU A 88 6.68 -1.23 13.14
N ASP A 89 5.93 -1.14 14.24
CA ASP A 89 6.11 -1.98 15.42
C ASP A 89 5.95 -3.47 15.08
N THR A 90 4.93 -3.80 14.29
CA THR A 90 4.68 -5.19 13.84
C THR A 90 5.86 -5.71 13.03
N PHE A 91 6.38 -4.91 12.09
CA PHE A 91 7.54 -5.29 11.28
C PHE A 91 8.80 -5.47 12.12
N SER A 92 9.04 -4.61 13.11
CA SER A 92 10.17 -4.75 14.03
C SER A 92 10.08 -6.03 14.86
N ASN A 93 8.92 -6.28 15.47
CA ASN A 93 8.70 -7.40 16.39
C ASN A 93 8.64 -8.77 15.69
N HIS A 94 8.26 -8.80 14.41
CA HIS A 94 8.06 -10.03 13.66
C HIS A 94 8.96 -10.16 12.42
N SER A 95 10.07 -9.41 12.39
CA SER A 95 10.99 -9.36 11.24
C SER A 95 11.46 -10.75 10.78
N THR A 96 11.84 -11.64 11.70
CA THR A 96 12.23 -13.02 11.37
C THR A 96 11.11 -13.79 10.66
N THR A 97 9.89 -13.79 11.22
CA THR A 97 8.74 -14.48 10.63
C THR A 97 8.39 -13.92 9.26
N ILE A 98 8.44 -12.60 9.11
CA ILE A 98 8.17 -11.91 7.83
C ILE A 98 9.18 -12.33 6.77
N ILE A 99 10.45 -12.46 7.12
CA ILE A 99 11.48 -12.87 6.15
C ILE A 99 11.37 -14.36 5.81
N ASN A 100 11.05 -15.22 6.76
CA ASN A 100 10.88 -16.66 6.51
C ASN A 100 9.79 -16.93 5.45
N TYR A 101 8.74 -16.11 5.39
CA TYR A 101 7.73 -16.18 4.31
C TYR A 101 8.35 -16.17 2.90
N PHE A 102 9.42 -15.40 2.69
CA PHE A 102 10.09 -15.31 1.38
C PHE A 102 11.00 -16.49 1.09
N GLU A 103 11.46 -17.21 2.11
CA GLU A 103 12.23 -18.45 1.96
C GLU A 103 11.30 -19.61 1.57
N GLU A 104 10.20 -19.78 2.31
CA GLU A 104 9.20 -20.85 2.10
C GLU A 104 8.47 -20.75 0.76
N ARG A 105 8.38 -19.54 0.16
CA ARG A 105 7.76 -19.37 -1.16
C ARG A 105 8.66 -19.75 -2.33
N LEU A 106 9.96 -19.98 -2.08
CA LEU A 106 10.88 -20.46 -3.12
C LEU A 106 10.83 -21.98 -3.27
N THR A 107 10.37 -22.70 -2.24
CA THR A 107 10.10 -24.14 -2.25
C THR A 107 8.73 -24.45 -2.85
#